data_AF-A0AAV0IRI5-F1
#
_entry.id   AF-A0AAV0IRI5-F1
#
_cell.length_a   1.000
_cell.length_b   1.000
_cell.length_c   1.000
_cell.angle_alpha   90.00
_cell.angle_beta   90.00
_cell.angle_gamma   90.00
#
_symmetry.space_group_name_H-M   'P 1'
#
loop_
_entity.id
_entity.type
_entity.pdbx_description
1 polymer ?
#
loop_
_entity_poly.entity_id
_entity_poly.type
_entity_poly.pdbx_seq_one_letter_code
_entity_poly.pdbx_strand_id
1 'polypeptide(L)'
;MVVPWCDQLKVLTHGSVGGFWTHCGWNSTLEGVYGGVPMLTFPLIFDQVPNSRQIVKKWRIGWRLKRMGVEDELVTRDEICQVVKRLMDGGQSEVTEFRGRAQELGKI
;
A
#
# COMPACT_ATOMS: atom_id res chain seq x y z
N MET A 1 -11.70 14.14 -3.37
CA MET A 1 -12.82 13.62 -4.18
C MET A 1 -13.11 12.21 -3.70
N VAL A 2 -14.35 11.91 -3.33
CA VAL A 2 -14.81 10.55 -3.00
C VAL A 2 -15.84 10.20 -4.05
N VAL A 3 -15.64 9.10 -4.77
CA VAL A 3 -16.56 8.60 -5.80
C VAL A 3 -17.11 7.26 -5.36
N PRO A 4 -18.38 6.93 -5.66
CA PRO A 4 -18.98 5.65 -5.28
C PRO A 4 -18.36 4.46 -5.99
N TRP A 5 -17.82 4.68 -7.19
CA TRP A 5 -17.10 3.68 -7.97
C TRP A 5 -16.04 4.35 -8.84
N CYS A 6 -14.92 3.66 -9.03
CA CYS A 6 -13.92 4.02 -10.03
C CYS A 6 -13.34 2.74 -10.65
N ASP A 7 -12.80 2.88 -11.86
CA ASP A 7 -11.95 1.85 -12.45
C ASP A 7 -10.58 1.88 -11.73
N GLN A 8 -10.51 1.12 -10.63
CA GLN A 8 -9.35 1.09 -9.74
C GLN A 8 -8.07 0.70 -10.49
N LEU A 9 -8.15 -0.29 -11.38
CA LEU A 9 -7.00 -0.73 -12.17
C LEU A 9 -6.51 0.38 -13.10
N LYS A 10 -7.41 1.09 -13.77
CA LYS A 10 -7.04 2.24 -14.61
C LYS A 10 -6.42 3.37 -13.80
N VAL A 11 -6.89 3.61 -12.57
CA VAL A 11 -6.27 4.59 -11.67
C VAL A 11 -4.87 4.13 -11.27
N LEU A 12 -4.71 2.90 -10.78
CA LEU A 12 -3.43 2.37 -10.27
C LEU A 12 -2.36 2.25 -11.35
N THR A 13 -2.73 2.06 -12.61
CA THR A 13 -1.79 2.01 -13.74
C THR A 13 -1.41 3.39 -14.27
N HIS A 14 -2.03 4.47 -13.77
CA HIS A 14 -1.73 5.83 -14.21
C HIS A 14 -0.41 6.34 -13.59
N GLY A 15 0.47 6.89 -14.43
CA GLY A 15 1.83 7.33 -14.01
C GLY A 15 1.87 8.42 -12.93
N SER A 16 0.75 9.09 -12.65
CA SER A 16 0.65 10.06 -11.55
C SER A 16 0.38 9.43 -10.17
N VAL A 17 0.08 8.13 -10.10
CA VAL A 17 -0.18 7.45 -8.83
C VAL A 17 1.12 7.09 -8.14
N GLY A 18 1.37 7.72 -7.00
CA GLY A 18 2.60 7.54 -6.23
C GLY A 18 2.53 6.43 -5.19
N GLY A 19 1.34 6.01 -4.77
CA GLY A 19 1.14 5.02 -3.70
C GLY A 19 -0.33 4.60 -3.56
N PHE A 20 -0.55 3.44 -2.95
CA PHE A 20 -1.87 2.82 -2.79
C PHE A 20 -2.12 2.42 -1.33
N TRP A 21 -3.13 3.00 -0.68
CA TRP A 21 -3.57 2.57 0.64
C TRP A 21 -4.68 1.52 0.49
N THR A 22 -4.43 0.32 1.00
CA THR A 22 -5.33 -0.82 0.89
C THR A 22 -5.54 -1.54 2.21
N HIS A 23 -6.71 -2.18 2.34
CA HIS A 23 -6.97 -3.12 3.42
C HIS A 23 -6.37 -4.52 3.17
N CYS A 24 -5.64 -4.71 2.06
CA CYS A 24 -4.94 -5.95 1.73
C CYS A 24 -5.85 -7.14 1.37
N GLY A 25 -7.06 -6.89 0.87
CA GLY A 25 -7.80 -7.89 0.11
C GLY A 25 -6.97 -8.35 -1.09
N TRP A 26 -7.02 -9.65 -1.41
CA TRP A 26 -6.10 -10.23 -2.41
C TRP A 26 -6.25 -9.60 -3.81
N ASN A 27 -7.49 -9.34 -4.25
CA ASN A 27 -7.73 -8.72 -5.56
C ASN A 27 -7.09 -7.33 -5.68
N SER A 28 -7.36 -6.44 -4.72
CA SER A 28 -6.74 -5.11 -4.72
C SER A 28 -5.23 -5.16 -4.56
N THR A 29 -4.72 -6.15 -3.81
CA THR A 29 -3.28 -6.39 -3.72
C THR A 29 -2.69 -6.72 -5.09
N LEU A 30 -3.33 -7.61 -5.86
CA LEU A 30 -2.88 -7.95 -7.21
C LEU A 30 -2.95 -6.76 -8.16
N GLU A 31 -4.01 -5.95 -8.12
CA GLU A 31 -4.11 -4.73 -8.94
C GLU A 31 -3.00 -3.72 -8.62
N GLY A 32 -2.66 -3.56 -7.33
CA GLY A 32 -1.56 -2.70 -6.91
C GLY A 32 -0.19 -3.22 -7.35
N VAL A 33 0.01 -4.54 -7.32
CA VAL A 33 1.23 -5.19 -7.83
C VAL A 33 1.32 -4.99 -9.35
N TYR A 34 0.23 -5.25 -10.07
CA TYR A 34 0.17 -5.05 -11.52
C TYR A 34 0.43 -3.60 -11.92
N GLY A 35 -0.11 -2.63 -11.16
CA GLY A 35 0.17 -1.21 -11.36
C GLY A 35 1.59 -0.78 -10.97
N GLY A 36 2.38 -1.66 -10.34
CA GLY A 36 3.73 -1.33 -9.87
C GLY A 36 3.75 -0.26 -8.77
N VAL A 37 2.71 -0.20 -7.94
CA VAL A 37 2.49 0.88 -6.98
C VAL A 37 2.87 0.44 -5.55
N PRO A 38 3.71 1.20 -4.82
CA PRO A 38 3.97 0.97 -3.41
C PRO A 38 2.71 1.04 -2.54
N MET A 39 2.63 0.23 -1.49
CA MET A 39 1.40 0.07 -0.70
C MET A 39 1.52 0.52 0.76
N LEU A 40 0.47 1.19 1.25
CA LEU A 40 0.18 1.31 2.69
C LEU A 40 -0.87 0.29 3.07
N THR A 41 -0.46 -0.66 3.91
CA THR A 41 -1.28 -1.78 4.34
C THR A 41 -2.04 -1.46 5.63
N PHE A 42 -3.36 -1.68 5.61
CA PHE A 42 -4.23 -1.53 6.77
C PHE A 42 -5.21 -2.71 6.86
N PRO A 43 -4.71 -3.92 7.18
CA PRO A 43 -5.55 -5.11 7.20
C PRO A 43 -6.62 -5.01 8.29
N LEU A 44 -7.85 -5.37 7.95
CA LEU A 44 -9.00 -5.35 8.84
C LEU A 44 -9.30 -6.75 9.39
N ILE A 45 -9.38 -7.77 8.53
CA ILE A 45 -9.87 -9.11 8.89
C ILE A 45 -9.23 -10.25 8.08
N PHE A 46 -9.29 -11.47 8.61
CA PHE A 46 -8.98 -12.73 7.90
C PHE A 46 -7.62 -12.74 7.18
N ASP A 47 -7.63 -13.04 5.88
CA ASP A 47 -6.47 -13.20 4.99
C ASP A 47 -5.70 -11.90 4.75
N GLN A 48 -6.31 -10.76 5.08
CA GLN A 48 -5.68 -9.45 4.92
C GLN A 48 -4.42 -9.32 5.79
N VAL A 49 -4.40 -9.95 6.97
CA VAL A 49 -3.23 -9.93 7.86
C VAL A 49 -2.03 -10.66 7.24
N PRO A 50 -2.13 -11.91 6.77
CA PRO A 50 -1.04 -12.55 6.03
C PRO A 50 -0.71 -11.82 4.71
N ASN A 51 -1.69 -11.29 3.98
CA ASN A 51 -1.44 -10.50 2.76
C ASN A 51 -0.60 -9.24 3.07
N SER A 52 -0.92 -8.51 4.13
CA SER A 52 -0.12 -7.37 4.62
C SER A 52 1.31 -7.81 4.97
N ARG A 53 1.48 -8.98 5.61
CA ARG A 53 2.82 -9.52 5.88
C ARG A 53 3.58 -9.87 4.61
N GLN A 54 2.92 -10.41 3.58
CA GLN A 54 3.51 -10.68 2.28
C GLN A 54 4.04 -9.39 1.63
N ILE A 55 3.18 -8.36 1.54
CA ILE A 55 3.50 -7.05 0.97
C ILE A 55 4.70 -6.40 1.68
N VAL A 56 4.67 -6.35 3.01
CA VAL A 56 5.66 -5.61 3.81
C VAL A 56 6.95 -6.39 4.00
N LYS A 57 6.89 -7.69 4.32
CA LYS A 57 8.08 -8.46 4.73
C LYS A 57 8.72 -9.23 3.58
N LYS A 58 7.92 -9.76 2.65
CA LYS A 58 8.42 -10.62 1.56
C LYS A 58 8.72 -9.79 0.33
N TRP A 59 7.71 -9.11 -0.22
CA TRP A 59 7.89 -8.25 -1.39
C TRP A 59 8.59 -6.94 -1.08
N ARG A 60 8.47 -6.45 0.16
CA ARG A 60 9.08 -5.19 0.62
C ARG A 60 8.68 -4.03 -0.29
N ILE A 61 7.39 -3.90 -0.59
CA ILE A 61 6.84 -2.85 -1.47
C ILE A 61 5.96 -1.86 -0.70
N GLY A 62 6.11 -1.78 0.62
CA GLY A 62 5.20 -0.97 1.43
C GLY A 62 5.39 -1.07 2.93
N TRP A 63 4.60 -0.29 3.65
CA TRP A 63 4.54 -0.31 5.12
C TRP A 63 3.17 -0.73 5.63
N ARG A 64 3.13 -1.13 6.89
CA ARG A 64 1.88 -1.32 7.63
C ARG A 64 1.60 -0.10 8.49
N LEU A 65 0.38 0.43 8.39
CA LEU A 65 -0.04 1.61 9.12
C LEU A 65 -0.22 1.32 10.62
N LYS A 66 -0.83 0.18 10.97
CA LYS A 66 -1.06 -0.23 12.38
C LYS A 66 -0.03 -1.26 12.85
N ARG A 67 0.53 -1.08 14.06
CA ARG A 67 1.40 -2.11 14.69
C ARG A 67 0.59 -3.39 14.96
N MET A 68 1.22 -4.55 14.85
CA MET A 68 0.54 -5.82 15.17
C MET A 68 0.27 -5.93 16.67
N GLY A 69 -0.89 -6.46 17.04
CA GLY A 69 -1.24 -6.76 18.44
C GLY A 69 -2.05 -5.68 19.16
N VAL A 70 -2.46 -4.62 18.46
CA VAL A 70 -3.40 -3.62 19.01
C VAL A 70 -4.68 -3.69 18.18
N GLU A 71 -5.65 -4.49 18.60
CA GLU A 71 -6.85 -4.76 17.78
C GLU A 71 -7.86 -3.61 17.85
N ASP A 72 -7.89 -2.81 18.94
CA ASP A 72 -8.95 -1.81 19.17
C ASP A 72 -8.50 -0.34 19.11
N GLU A 73 -7.22 -0.05 18.89
CA GLU A 73 -6.76 1.35 18.82
C GLU A 73 -7.08 1.98 17.46
N LEU A 74 -7.75 3.13 17.46
CA LEU A 74 -7.97 3.91 16.25
C LEU A 74 -6.64 4.54 15.80
N VAL A 75 -6.35 4.47 14.50
CA VAL A 75 -5.19 5.20 13.96
C VAL A 75 -5.53 6.69 13.95
N THR A 76 -4.68 7.48 14.58
CA THR A 76 -4.86 8.92 14.68
C THR A 76 -4.60 9.62 13.35
N ARG A 77 -5.16 10.82 13.20
CA ARG A 77 -4.87 11.70 12.05
C ARG A 77 -3.37 11.91 11.86
N ASP A 78 -2.63 12.13 12.95
CA ASP A 78 -1.22 12.49 12.86
C ASP A 78 -0.37 11.32 12.41
N GLU A 79 -0.69 10.09 12.85
CA GLU A 79 -0.06 8.86 12.33
C GLU A 79 -0.32 8.68 10.83
N ILE A 80 -1.56 8.88 10.39
CA ILE A 80 -1.93 8.84 8.97
C ILE A 80 -1.13 9.89 8.18
N CYS A 81 -1.09 11.13 8.66
CA CYS A 81 -0.36 12.21 8.00
C CYS A 81 1.14 11.91 7.89
N GLN A 82 1.76 11.37 8.95
CA GLN A 82 3.18 11.02 8.94
C GLN A 82 3.49 9.92 7.92
N VAL A 83 2.71 8.84 7.93
CA VAL A 83 2.92 7.71 7.01
C VAL A 83 2.66 8.11 5.55
N VAL A 84 1.61 8.88 5.28
CA VAL A 84 1.32 9.35 3.91
C VAL A 84 2.43 10.29 3.42
N LYS A 85 2.86 11.25 4.24
CA LYS A 85 3.99 12.13 3.89
C LYS A 85 5.25 11.33 3.59
N ARG A 86 5.55 10.33 4.42
CA ARG A 86 6.71 9.45 4.22
C ARG A 86 6.62 8.67 2.91
N LEU A 87 5.44 8.12 2.56
CA LEU A 87 5.26 7.37 1.30
C LEU A 87 5.43 8.26 0.07
N MET A 88 4.98 9.51 0.15
CA MET A 88 5.00 10.45 -0.97
C MET A 88 6.33 11.19 -1.10
N ASP A 89 7.25 11.03 -0.15
CA ASP A 89 8.57 11.64 -0.17
C ASP A 89 9.52 10.87 -1.11
N GLY A 90 9.61 11.35 -2.36
CA GLY A 90 10.50 10.78 -3.38
C GLY A 90 11.99 10.94 -3.09
N GLY A 91 12.38 11.71 -2.07
CA GLY A 91 13.77 11.84 -1.62
C GLY A 91 14.21 10.69 -0.71
N GLN A 92 13.29 9.88 -0.19
CA GLN A 92 13.62 8.74 0.67
C GLN A 92 14.05 7.53 -0.15
N SER A 93 15.23 7.00 0.17
CA SER A 93 15.80 5.81 -0.49
C SER A 93 14.85 4.61 -0.40
N GLU A 94 14.23 4.38 0.76
CA GLU A 94 13.30 3.27 0.98
C GLU A 94 12.06 3.32 0.07
N VAL A 95 11.49 4.51 -0.16
CA VAL A 95 10.34 4.70 -1.07
C VAL A 95 10.75 4.43 -2.51
N THR A 96 11.95 4.87 -2.90
CA THR A 96 12.51 4.61 -4.23
C THR A 96 12.72 3.12 -4.45
N GLU A 97 13.25 2.41 -3.45
CA GLU A 97 13.37 0.94 -3.48
C GLU A 97 12.01 0.26 -3.56
N PHE A 98 11.00 0.71 -2.81
CA PHE A 98 9.64 0.16 -2.88
C PHE A 98 9.05 0.29 -4.27
N ARG A 99 9.21 1.47 -4.90
CA ARG A 99 8.74 1.70 -6.26
C ARG A 99 9.47 0.79 -7.25
N GLY A 100 10.79 0.66 -7.14
CA GLY A 100 11.58 -0.25 -7.98
C GLY A 100 11.13 -1.70 -7.85
N ARG A 101 10.99 -2.20 -6.61
CA ARG A 101 10.52 -3.56 -6.32
C ARG A 101 9.09 -3.80 -6.80
N ALA A 102 8.18 -2.83 -6.63
CA ALA A 102 6.81 -2.95 -7.09
C ALA A 102 6.72 -3.03 -8.62
N GLN A 103 7.49 -2.19 -9.32
CA GLN A 103 7.57 -2.20 -10.78
C GLN A 103 8.20 -3.48 -11.33
N GLU A 104 9.16 -4.08 -10.63
CA GLU A 104 9.74 -5.37 -11.01
C GLU A 104 8.74 -6.51 -10.80
N LEU A 105 8.07 -6.53 -9.65
CA LEU A 105 7.10 -7.56 -9.32
C LEU A 105 5.90 -7.56 -10.28
N GLY A 106 5.45 -6.40 -10.74
CA GLY A 106 4.35 -6.27 -11.71
C GLY A 106 4.68 -6.75 -13.13
N LYS A 107 5.93 -7.16 -13.41
CA LYS A 107 6.35 -7.70 -14.72
C LYS A 107 6.32 -9.23 -14.79
N ILE A 108 6.09 -9.90 -13.65
CA ILE A 108 6.01 -11.36 -13.53
C ILE A 108 4.56 -11.79 -13.78
#